data_AF-A0A2A4TEG4-F1
#
_entry.id   AF-A0A2A4TEG4-F1
#
_cell.length_a   1.000
_cell.length_b   1.000
_cell.length_c   1.000
_cell.angle_alpha   90.00
_cell.angle_beta   90.00
_cell.angle_gamma   90.00
#
_symmetry.space_group_name_H-M   'P 1'
#
loop_
_entity.id
_entity.type
_entity.pdbx_description
1 polymer ?
#
loop_
_entity_poly.entity_id
_entity_poly.type
_entity_poly.pdbx_seq_one_letter_code
_entity_poly.pdbx_strand_id
1 'polypeptide(L)'
;MLLRFMIPLLLAAQVSVAKAQAEDVCEIIYSPIPHISAGQATGSERLEDVFKLGFAAQQALFLSLIKVTDSFFAAAPYITETISQVESHELVIGGYEGITTPSISMKVRLNPAVGNKMAAMETIAAAMGYFYIQDSVLIICPDDGQVNVTDSYSFSLEDTGEKPFFTDDNAPLFFGLMIGAFNGPDGLGYTYYKDSSTFSTLVAIASVSEDAAVFKGITRMLETLSHGDVRIGISQHKVDIAFPHNDWAAQPQGGAFKEVVADSFSENNLAVHRKKFLDVLDQHIKGNFQ
;
A
#
# COMPACT_ATOMS: atom_id res chain seq x y z
N MET A 1 35.51 -13.98 -65.63
CA MET A 1 35.23 -15.32 -65.09
C MET A 1 36.06 -15.47 -63.83
N LEU A 2 35.57 -15.63 -62.60
CA LEU A 2 34.26 -16.00 -62.07
C LEU A 2 33.95 -15.10 -60.86
N LEU A 3 32.73 -14.59 -60.81
CA LEU A 3 32.07 -14.03 -59.63
C LEU A 3 31.94 -15.13 -58.57
N ARG A 4 32.38 -14.88 -57.32
CA ARG A 4 31.91 -15.62 -56.14
C ARG A 4 31.14 -14.65 -55.24
N PHE A 5 29.82 -14.67 -55.41
CA PHE A 5 28.88 -14.33 -54.37
C PHE A 5 28.95 -15.43 -53.30
N MET A 6 28.98 -15.08 -52.02
CA MET A 6 28.20 -15.77 -50.99
C MET A 6 28.24 -15.02 -49.65
N ILE A 7 27.07 -14.46 -49.32
CA ILE A 7 26.44 -14.34 -47.99
C ILE A 7 27.12 -13.39 -46.98
N PRO A 8 26.59 -12.17 -46.78
CA PRO A 8 26.74 -11.51 -45.49
C PRO A 8 25.90 -12.28 -44.47
N LEU A 9 26.58 -12.77 -43.44
CA LEU A 9 25.99 -13.33 -42.23
C LEU A 9 25.22 -12.18 -41.54
N LEU A 10 23.95 -11.97 -41.91
CA LEU A 10 23.01 -11.24 -41.08
C LEU A 10 22.79 -12.08 -39.82
N LEU A 11 23.65 -11.93 -38.83
CA LEU A 11 23.17 -12.06 -37.46
C LEU A 11 22.19 -10.91 -37.29
N ALA A 12 20.90 -11.26 -37.43
CA ALA A 12 19.86 -10.61 -36.70
C ALA A 12 20.31 -10.59 -35.24
N ALA A 13 20.95 -9.50 -34.82
CA ALA A 13 20.87 -9.06 -33.46
C ALA A 13 19.37 -8.87 -33.22
N GLN A 14 18.76 -9.94 -32.72
CA GLN A 14 17.49 -9.86 -32.05
C GLN A 14 17.74 -8.82 -30.97
N VAL A 15 17.30 -7.60 -31.27
CA VAL A 15 16.85 -6.66 -30.27
C VAL A 15 15.66 -7.38 -29.63
N SER A 16 15.98 -8.35 -28.76
CA SER A 16 15.18 -8.65 -27.61
C SER A 16 15.18 -7.34 -26.84
N VAL A 17 14.28 -6.45 -27.23
CA VAL A 17 13.76 -5.42 -26.34
C VAL A 17 13.33 -6.25 -25.14
N ALA A 18 14.18 -6.24 -24.12
CA ALA A 18 13.89 -6.85 -22.84
C ALA A 18 12.48 -6.37 -22.50
N LYS A 19 11.55 -7.33 -22.43
CA LYS A 19 10.31 -7.13 -21.69
C LYS A 19 10.79 -6.59 -20.34
N ALA A 20 10.57 -5.30 -20.13
CA ALA A 20 11.05 -4.62 -18.96
C ALA A 20 10.56 -5.38 -17.73
N GLN A 21 11.48 -5.62 -16.78
CA GLN A 21 11.29 -6.30 -15.51
C GLN A 21 10.28 -5.55 -14.62
N ALA A 22 9.01 -5.57 -14.98
CA ALA A 22 7.89 -5.09 -14.17
C ALA A 22 7.38 -6.16 -13.19
N GLU A 23 7.87 -7.40 -13.28
CA GLU A 23 7.29 -8.56 -12.58
C GLU A 23 7.58 -8.62 -11.06
N ASP A 24 8.49 -7.79 -10.52
CA ASP A 24 9.00 -7.94 -9.13
C ASP A 24 8.88 -6.68 -8.26
N VAL A 25 7.91 -5.79 -8.55
CA VAL A 25 7.64 -4.61 -7.72
C VAL A 25 6.41 -4.86 -6.87
N CYS A 26 6.60 -4.91 -5.55
CA CYS A 26 5.51 -4.93 -4.58
C CYS A 26 5.30 -3.56 -3.97
N GLU A 27 4.14 -3.36 -3.38
CA GLU A 27 3.73 -2.17 -2.68
C GLU A 27 3.40 -2.49 -1.22
N ILE A 28 3.85 -1.65 -0.30
CA ILE A 28 3.47 -1.66 1.11
C ILE A 28 2.66 -0.40 1.37
N ILE A 29 1.40 -0.56 1.79
CA ILE A 29 0.52 0.53 2.18
C ILE A 29 0.33 0.49 3.69
N TYR A 30 0.68 1.59 4.36
CA TYR A 30 0.64 1.69 5.81
C TYR A 30 0.27 3.10 6.28
N SER A 31 -0.42 3.17 7.41
CA SER A 31 -0.72 4.41 8.12
C SER A 31 0.10 4.44 9.39
N PRO A 32 1.23 5.16 9.46
CA PRO A 32 2.10 5.18 10.63
C PRO A 32 1.49 5.93 11.85
N ILE A 33 0.16 5.90 12.00
CA ILE A 33 -0.58 6.22 13.22
C ILE A 33 -0.82 4.91 13.98
N PRO A 34 -0.50 4.85 15.28
CA PRO A 34 -0.85 3.69 16.09
C PRO A 34 -2.36 3.42 16.09
N HIS A 35 -2.76 2.17 16.16
CA HIS A 35 -4.18 1.82 16.19
C HIS A 35 -4.89 2.39 17.44
N ILE A 36 -6.18 2.73 17.32
CA ILE A 36 -6.96 3.36 18.40
C ILE A 36 -7.10 2.47 19.65
N SER A 37 -7.05 1.14 19.49
CA SER A 37 -7.06 0.21 20.62
C SER A 37 -5.69 -0.01 21.26
N ALA A 38 -4.61 0.52 20.68
CA ALA A 38 -3.23 0.26 21.10
C ALA A 38 -2.76 1.14 22.28
N GLY A 39 -3.66 1.58 23.15
CA GLY A 39 -3.35 2.50 24.25
C GLY A 39 -2.27 1.97 25.20
N GLN A 40 -2.19 0.66 25.44
CA GLN A 40 -1.14 0.06 26.27
C GLN A 40 0.24 0.05 25.58
N ALA A 41 0.28 -0.22 24.27
CA ALA A 41 1.51 -0.31 23.51
C ALA A 41 2.10 1.07 23.19
N THR A 42 1.22 2.03 22.91
CA THR A 42 1.59 3.41 22.54
C THR A 42 1.71 4.33 23.75
N GLY A 43 0.94 4.09 24.81
CA GLY A 43 0.67 5.05 25.88
C GLY A 43 -0.58 5.87 25.56
N SER A 44 -1.60 5.81 26.41
CA SER A 44 -2.94 6.37 26.14
C SER A 44 -2.94 7.88 25.86
N GLU A 45 -2.18 8.66 26.63
CA GLU A 45 -2.07 10.12 26.43
C GLU A 45 -1.46 10.44 25.06
N ARG A 46 -0.37 9.75 24.70
CA ARG A 46 0.27 9.89 23.39
C ARG A 46 -0.71 9.56 22.27
N LEU A 47 -1.45 8.46 22.41
CA LEU A 47 -2.42 8.03 21.42
C LEU A 47 -3.52 9.07 21.21
N GLU A 48 -4.07 9.60 22.30
CA GLU A 48 -5.10 10.64 22.26
C GLU A 48 -4.60 11.89 21.53
N ASP A 49 -3.36 12.32 21.78
CA ASP A 49 -2.79 13.51 21.15
C ASP A 49 -2.50 13.30 19.65
N VAL A 50 -2.13 12.09 19.21
CA VAL A 50 -2.00 11.77 17.78
C VAL A 50 -3.37 11.89 17.07
N PHE A 51 -4.45 11.40 17.70
CA PHE A 51 -5.79 11.47 17.10
C PHE A 51 -6.40 12.89 17.11
N LYS A 52 -5.86 13.82 17.92
CA LYS A 52 -6.21 15.25 17.85
C LYS A 52 -5.54 15.99 16.69
N LEU A 53 -4.55 15.38 16.03
CA LEU A 53 -3.89 16.01 14.89
C LEU A 53 -4.86 16.15 13.72
N GLY A 54 -4.96 17.36 13.17
CA GLY A 54 -5.66 17.58 11.91
C GLY A 54 -4.91 16.95 10.73
N PHE A 55 -5.61 16.80 9.60
CA PHE A 55 -5.10 16.11 8.41
C PHE A 55 -3.73 16.61 7.95
N ALA A 56 -3.51 17.94 7.87
CA ALA A 56 -2.22 18.51 7.47
C ALA A 56 -1.07 18.17 8.45
N ALA A 57 -1.36 18.13 9.76
CA ALA A 57 -0.37 17.77 10.77
C ALA A 57 -0.05 16.27 10.71
N GLN A 58 -1.04 15.41 10.42
CA GLN A 58 -0.82 13.99 10.17
C GLN A 58 0.05 13.78 8.92
N GLN A 59 -0.19 14.49 7.82
CA GLN A 59 0.67 14.41 6.63
C GLN A 59 2.13 14.77 6.92
N ALA A 60 2.36 15.86 7.66
CA ALA A 60 3.71 16.27 8.06
C ALA A 60 4.40 15.19 8.92
N LEU A 61 3.66 14.61 9.89
CA LEU A 61 4.12 13.49 10.69
C LEU A 61 4.51 12.29 9.81
N PHE A 62 3.68 11.93 8.82
CA PHE A 62 3.91 10.75 7.99
C PHE A 62 5.17 10.91 7.14
N LEU A 63 5.37 12.09 6.56
CA LEU A 63 6.59 12.42 5.82
C LEU A 63 7.84 12.31 6.71
N SER A 64 7.74 12.68 7.99
CA SER A 64 8.86 12.52 8.92
C SER A 64 9.17 11.05 9.24
N LEU A 65 8.13 10.20 9.27
CA LEU A 65 8.23 8.77 9.59
C LEU A 65 8.80 7.95 8.44
N ILE A 66 8.79 8.45 7.20
CA ILE A 66 9.53 7.85 6.07
C ILE A 66 10.99 7.58 6.44
N LYS A 67 11.64 8.53 7.13
CA LYS A 67 13.05 8.36 7.57
C LYS A 67 13.22 7.24 8.60
N VAL A 68 12.19 6.95 9.40
CA VAL A 68 12.18 5.82 10.33
C VAL A 68 12.08 4.51 9.56
N THR A 69 11.20 4.44 8.55
CA THR A 69 11.11 3.32 7.62
C THR A 69 12.44 3.09 6.89
N ASP A 70 13.02 4.11 6.28
CA ASP A 70 14.31 4.01 5.56
C ASP A 70 15.42 3.50 6.49
N SER A 71 15.48 4.03 7.71
CA SER A 71 16.46 3.56 8.70
C SER A 71 16.24 2.10 9.09
N PHE A 72 14.99 1.63 9.15
CA PHE A 72 14.67 0.23 9.43
C PHE A 72 15.10 -0.67 8.27
N PHE A 73 14.78 -0.26 7.04
CA PHE A 73 15.08 -0.98 5.81
C PHE A 73 16.59 -1.11 5.59
N ALA A 74 17.37 -0.07 5.90
CA ALA A 74 18.82 -0.10 5.79
C ALA A 74 19.52 -0.90 6.90
N ALA A 75 18.88 -1.07 8.06
CA ALA A 75 19.53 -1.64 9.25
C ALA A 75 19.23 -3.14 9.47
N ALA A 76 18.26 -3.71 8.77
CA ALA A 76 17.85 -5.11 8.94
C ALA A 76 18.39 -5.99 7.79
N PRO A 77 19.29 -6.97 8.07
CA PRO A 77 19.83 -7.86 7.04
C PRO A 77 18.75 -8.57 6.21
N TYR A 78 17.70 -9.07 6.88
CA TYR A 78 16.56 -9.72 6.22
C TYR A 78 15.91 -8.83 5.15
N ILE A 79 15.77 -7.53 5.41
CA ILE A 79 15.23 -6.57 4.43
C ILE A 79 16.19 -6.41 3.26
N THR A 80 17.48 -6.20 3.53
CA THR A 80 18.48 -6.00 2.45
C THR A 80 18.69 -7.24 1.57
N GLU A 81 18.40 -8.43 2.10
CA GLU A 81 18.43 -9.69 1.34
C GLU A 81 17.15 -9.88 0.51
N THR A 82 16.01 -9.39 1.01
CA THR A 82 14.69 -9.54 0.38
C THR A 82 14.37 -8.45 -0.65
N ILE A 83 14.70 -7.21 -0.34
CA ILE A 83 14.40 -6.01 -1.12
C ILE A 83 15.69 -5.49 -1.72
N SER A 84 15.75 -5.46 -3.05
CA SER A 84 16.90 -4.96 -3.79
C SER A 84 16.92 -3.43 -3.85
N GLN A 85 15.74 -2.80 -3.84
CA GLN A 85 15.61 -1.36 -3.91
C GLN A 85 14.26 -0.88 -3.35
N VAL A 86 14.27 0.19 -2.57
CA VAL A 86 13.07 1.01 -2.32
C VAL A 86 12.96 2.01 -3.47
N GLU A 87 11.88 1.95 -4.25
CA GLU A 87 11.70 2.76 -5.46
C GLU A 87 11.12 4.13 -5.13
N SER A 88 10.11 4.18 -4.25
CA SER A 88 9.45 5.41 -3.87
C SER A 88 8.72 5.30 -2.54
N HIS A 89 8.51 6.47 -1.92
CA HIS A 89 7.49 6.71 -0.91
C HIS A 89 6.55 7.78 -1.44
N GLU A 90 5.26 7.49 -1.45
CA GLU A 90 4.21 8.43 -1.86
C GLU A 90 3.22 8.61 -0.70
N LEU A 91 2.84 9.85 -0.44
CA LEU A 91 1.76 10.17 0.49
C LEU A 91 0.43 10.00 -0.24
N VAL A 92 -0.37 9.04 0.20
CA VAL A 92 -1.66 8.69 -0.40
C VAL A 92 -2.80 8.99 0.57
N ILE A 93 -4.03 9.01 0.05
CA ILE A 93 -5.24 9.02 0.89
C ILE A 93 -5.78 7.60 0.93
N GLY A 94 -5.69 6.97 2.09
CA GLY A 94 -6.26 5.65 2.32
C GLY A 94 -7.65 5.75 2.94
N GLY A 95 -8.48 4.75 2.68
CA GLY A 95 -9.65 4.52 3.50
C GLY A 95 -9.95 3.05 3.70
N TYR A 96 -10.52 2.74 4.86
CA TYR A 96 -10.92 1.40 5.23
C TYR A 96 -12.09 1.48 6.20
N GLU A 97 -13.11 0.67 5.97
CA GLU A 97 -14.30 0.58 6.83
C GLU A 97 -14.92 1.94 7.21
N GLY A 98 -15.03 2.83 6.22
CA GLY A 98 -15.66 4.14 6.39
C GLY A 98 -14.78 5.22 7.01
N ILE A 99 -13.52 4.92 7.32
CA ILE A 99 -12.55 5.89 7.83
C ILE A 99 -11.58 6.25 6.72
N THR A 100 -11.39 7.55 6.48
CA THR A 100 -10.36 8.09 5.58
C THR A 100 -9.22 8.69 6.40
N THR A 101 -7.98 8.34 6.06
CA THR A 101 -6.76 8.81 6.72
C THR A 101 -5.67 9.04 5.68
N PRO A 102 -4.72 9.97 5.90
CA PRO A 102 -3.44 9.89 5.20
C PRO A 102 -2.84 8.50 5.36
N SER A 103 -2.04 8.07 4.39
CA SER A 103 -1.29 6.82 4.40
C SER A 103 -0.03 6.98 3.55
N ILE A 104 0.90 6.04 3.66
CA ILE A 104 2.10 5.98 2.82
C ILE A 104 1.99 4.74 1.95
N SER A 105 2.14 4.93 0.65
CA SER A 105 2.45 3.88 -0.30
C SER A 105 3.96 3.82 -0.48
N MET A 106 4.55 2.66 -0.29
CA MET A 106 5.97 2.43 -0.54
C MET A 106 6.14 1.32 -1.58
N LYS A 107 6.74 1.66 -2.72
CA LYS A 107 7.03 0.69 -3.79
C LYS A 107 8.43 0.14 -3.61
N VAL A 108 8.54 -1.17 -3.64
CA VAL A 108 9.80 -1.88 -3.41
C VAL A 108 10.02 -2.93 -4.48
N ARG A 109 11.25 -3.01 -4.96
CA ARG A 109 11.69 -4.03 -5.89
C ARG A 109 12.30 -5.20 -5.13
N LEU A 110 11.77 -6.39 -5.33
CA LEU A 110 12.25 -7.58 -4.67
C LEU A 110 13.53 -8.11 -5.31
N ASN A 111 14.34 -8.77 -4.49
CA ASN A 111 15.51 -9.49 -4.98
C ASN A 111 15.03 -10.76 -5.72
N PRO A 112 15.45 -10.98 -6.99
CA PRO A 112 15.03 -12.16 -7.77
C PRO A 112 15.39 -13.51 -7.13
N ALA A 113 16.35 -13.54 -6.19
CA ALA A 113 16.73 -14.75 -5.46
C ALA A 113 15.72 -15.16 -4.39
N VAL A 114 14.76 -14.30 -4.03
CA VAL A 114 13.72 -14.59 -3.04
C VAL A 114 12.73 -15.58 -3.64
N GLY A 115 12.69 -16.79 -3.06
CA GLY A 115 11.80 -17.86 -3.54
C GLY A 115 10.32 -17.57 -3.28
N ASN A 116 9.94 -17.32 -2.03
CA ASN A 116 8.57 -16.97 -1.66
C ASN A 116 8.48 -15.47 -1.34
N LYS A 117 8.17 -14.68 -2.37
CA LYS A 117 8.13 -13.21 -2.31
C LYS A 117 7.03 -12.71 -1.37
N MET A 118 5.82 -13.27 -1.46
CA MET A 118 4.71 -12.83 -0.63
C MET A 118 4.97 -13.09 0.86
N ALA A 119 5.42 -14.28 1.24
CA ALA A 119 5.72 -14.58 2.64
C ALA A 119 6.85 -13.69 3.20
N ALA A 120 7.87 -13.39 2.38
CA ALA A 120 8.95 -12.48 2.78
C ALA A 120 8.43 -11.05 2.99
N MET A 121 7.55 -10.58 2.11
CA MET A 121 6.90 -9.28 2.24
C MET A 121 5.92 -9.20 3.42
N GLU A 122 5.17 -10.26 3.69
CA GLU A 122 4.31 -10.39 4.87
C GLU A 122 5.16 -10.30 6.16
N THR A 123 6.33 -10.94 6.20
CA THR A 123 7.27 -10.85 7.32
C THR A 123 7.75 -9.41 7.54
N ILE A 124 8.07 -8.69 6.46
CA ILE A 124 8.47 -7.27 6.53
C ILE A 124 7.30 -6.38 6.99
N ALA A 125 6.10 -6.58 6.44
CA ALA A 125 4.89 -5.87 6.86
C ALA A 125 4.55 -6.13 8.33
N ALA A 126 4.69 -7.35 8.81
CA ALA A 126 4.46 -7.68 10.22
C ALA A 126 5.46 -6.96 11.13
N ALA A 127 6.73 -6.89 10.73
CA ALA A 127 7.72 -6.10 11.46
C ALA A 127 7.36 -4.61 11.47
N MET A 128 6.90 -4.06 10.34
CA MET A 128 6.39 -2.69 10.24
C MET A 128 5.17 -2.45 11.13
N GLY A 129 4.17 -3.32 11.07
CA GLY A 129 2.97 -3.26 11.89
C GLY A 129 3.30 -3.32 13.38
N TYR A 130 4.27 -4.16 13.75
CA TYR A 130 4.78 -4.20 15.12
C TYR A 130 5.39 -2.88 15.56
N PHE A 131 6.33 -2.30 14.80
CA PHE A 131 7.04 -1.12 15.29
C PHE A 131 6.23 0.17 15.15
N TYR A 132 5.33 0.27 14.17
CA TYR A 132 4.36 1.36 14.05
C TYR A 132 3.12 1.19 14.94
N ILE A 133 2.96 0.01 15.55
CA ILE A 133 1.82 -0.31 16.42
C ILE A 133 0.49 -0.17 15.65
N GLN A 134 0.50 -0.64 14.40
CA GLN A 134 -0.67 -0.63 13.54
C GLN A 134 -1.47 -1.90 13.69
N ASP A 135 -2.78 -1.82 13.49
CA ASP A 135 -3.62 -3.01 13.44
C ASP A 135 -3.22 -3.94 12.30
N SER A 136 -2.76 -3.37 11.19
CA SER A 136 -2.37 -4.08 10.00
C SER A 136 -1.54 -3.22 9.04
N VAL A 137 -0.84 -3.89 8.13
CA VAL A 137 -0.08 -3.30 7.02
C VAL A 137 -0.45 -4.06 5.76
N LEU A 138 -0.85 -3.35 4.70
CA LEU A 138 -1.25 -3.97 3.44
C LEU A 138 -0.05 -4.16 2.53
N ILE A 139 0.12 -5.38 2.02
CA ILE A 139 1.04 -5.73 0.96
C ILE A 139 0.24 -6.00 -0.30
N ILE A 140 0.70 -5.46 -1.43
CA ILE A 140 0.19 -5.78 -2.77
C ILE A 140 1.38 -6.19 -3.63
N CYS A 141 1.39 -7.41 -4.13
CA CYS A 141 2.40 -7.89 -5.08
C CYS A 141 1.75 -8.31 -6.40
N PRO A 142 2.52 -8.34 -7.51
CA PRO A 142 2.07 -8.96 -8.74
C PRO A 142 1.70 -10.42 -8.49
N ASP A 143 0.59 -10.87 -9.09
CA ASP A 143 0.13 -12.27 -9.09
C ASP A 143 1.25 -13.20 -9.59
N ASP A 144 1.65 -14.17 -8.75
CA ASP A 144 2.68 -15.16 -9.09
C ASP A 144 2.14 -16.34 -9.94
N GLY A 145 0.82 -16.33 -10.21
CA GLY A 145 0.11 -17.33 -11.00
C GLY A 145 -0.32 -18.56 -10.20
N GLN A 146 -0.03 -18.64 -8.90
CA GLN A 146 -0.54 -19.66 -8.01
C GLN A 146 -1.81 -19.16 -7.34
N VAL A 147 -2.92 -19.88 -7.55
CA VAL A 147 -4.19 -19.48 -6.94
C VAL A 147 -4.12 -19.69 -5.42
N ASN A 148 -4.06 -18.60 -4.67
CA ASN A 148 -3.98 -18.59 -3.22
C ASN A 148 -5.23 -17.94 -2.60
N VAL A 149 -5.39 -18.08 -1.29
CA VAL A 149 -6.48 -17.43 -0.54
C VAL A 149 -6.33 -15.90 -0.49
N THR A 150 -5.14 -15.42 -0.84
CA THR A 150 -4.71 -14.01 -0.85
C THR A 150 -4.93 -13.32 -2.18
N ASP A 151 -5.39 -14.04 -3.21
CA ASP A 151 -5.55 -13.44 -4.52
C ASP A 151 -6.73 -12.46 -4.53
N SER A 152 -6.51 -11.31 -5.16
CA SER A 152 -7.50 -10.27 -5.34
C SER A 152 -7.37 -9.60 -6.70
N TYR A 153 -8.37 -8.83 -7.07
CA TYR A 153 -8.28 -7.89 -8.17
C TYR A 153 -8.06 -6.49 -7.60
N SER A 154 -7.05 -5.79 -8.10
CA SER A 154 -6.93 -4.36 -7.94
C SER A 154 -7.65 -3.67 -9.09
N PHE A 155 -8.62 -2.84 -8.74
CA PHE A 155 -9.31 -1.97 -9.68
C PHE A 155 -8.70 -0.58 -9.60
N SER A 156 -8.25 -0.04 -10.73
CA SER A 156 -7.77 1.33 -10.85
C SER A 156 -8.79 2.15 -11.64
N LEU A 157 -9.27 3.22 -11.02
CA LEU A 157 -10.25 4.15 -11.54
C LEU A 157 -9.56 5.49 -11.81
N GLU A 158 -9.68 5.98 -13.04
CA GLU A 158 -8.96 7.18 -13.52
C GLU A 158 -9.89 8.07 -14.35
N ASP A 159 -9.66 9.39 -14.27
CA ASP A 159 -10.41 10.36 -15.05
C ASP A 159 -10.11 10.24 -16.55
N THR A 160 -11.16 10.13 -17.35
CA THR A 160 -11.13 10.07 -18.83
C THR A 160 -12.07 11.10 -19.47
N GLY A 161 -12.77 11.88 -18.64
CA GLY A 161 -13.63 12.99 -19.02
C GLY A 161 -12.86 14.27 -19.32
N GLU A 162 -13.60 15.33 -19.60
CA GLU A 162 -13.03 16.68 -19.78
C GLU A 162 -12.78 17.38 -18.44
N LYS A 163 -13.52 17.00 -17.40
CA LYS A 163 -13.34 17.51 -16.03
C LYS A 163 -12.80 16.41 -15.11
N PRO A 164 -11.76 16.70 -14.31
CA PRO A 164 -11.28 15.76 -13.31
C PRO A 164 -12.31 15.63 -12.20
N PHE A 165 -12.59 14.40 -11.79
CA PHE A 165 -13.36 14.11 -10.60
C PHE A 165 -12.45 13.67 -9.46
N PHE A 166 -11.46 12.82 -9.69
CA PHE A 166 -10.58 12.35 -8.63
C PHE A 166 -9.60 13.45 -8.20
N THR A 167 -9.85 13.96 -7.01
CA THR A 167 -9.05 14.98 -6.31
C THR A 167 -8.95 14.58 -4.83
N ASP A 168 -8.11 15.27 -4.06
CA ASP A 168 -8.01 15.09 -2.61
C ASP A 168 -9.37 15.18 -1.89
N ASP A 169 -10.27 16.04 -2.37
CA ASP A 169 -11.59 16.26 -1.78
C ASP A 169 -12.63 15.24 -2.25
N ASN A 170 -12.53 14.77 -3.50
CA ASN A 170 -13.56 13.94 -4.12
C ASN A 170 -13.30 12.43 -4.01
N ALA A 171 -12.04 11.99 -3.84
CA ALA A 171 -11.74 10.58 -3.62
C ALA A 171 -12.46 10.03 -2.36
N PRO A 172 -12.46 10.74 -1.21
CA PRO A 172 -13.27 10.33 -0.05
C PRO A 172 -14.78 10.33 -0.33
N LEU A 173 -15.29 11.25 -1.17
CA LEU A 173 -16.69 11.26 -1.55
C LEU A 173 -17.07 10.04 -2.40
N PHE A 174 -16.19 9.62 -3.33
CA PHE A 174 -16.39 8.40 -4.10
C PHE A 174 -16.46 7.17 -3.20
N PHE A 175 -15.58 7.10 -2.20
CA PHE A 175 -15.64 6.04 -1.20
C PHE A 175 -16.97 6.05 -0.43
N GLY A 176 -17.49 7.23 -0.08
CA GLY A 176 -18.83 7.37 0.49
C GLY A 176 -19.95 6.85 -0.42
N LEU A 177 -19.84 7.06 -1.74
CA LEU A 177 -20.77 6.49 -2.71
C LEU A 177 -20.68 4.96 -2.77
N MET A 178 -19.48 4.40 -2.68
CA MET A 178 -19.26 2.95 -2.58
C MET A 178 -19.96 2.39 -1.34
N ILE A 179 -19.74 2.97 -0.17
CA ILE A 179 -20.39 2.56 1.09
C ILE A 179 -21.92 2.58 0.94
N GLY A 180 -22.47 3.63 0.31
CA GLY A 180 -23.91 3.71 0.03
C GLY A 180 -24.41 2.61 -0.91
N ALA A 181 -23.63 2.27 -1.94
CA ALA A 181 -23.99 1.25 -2.92
C ALA A 181 -23.90 -0.19 -2.36
N PHE A 182 -22.93 -0.46 -1.49
CA PHE A 182 -22.78 -1.74 -0.78
C PHE A 182 -23.62 -1.83 0.50
N ASN A 183 -24.34 -0.75 0.86
CA ASN A 183 -25.16 -0.66 2.06
C ASN A 183 -24.36 -0.94 3.37
N GLY A 184 -23.10 -0.53 3.40
CA GLY A 184 -22.21 -0.76 4.53
C GLY A 184 -20.75 -0.51 4.17
N PRO A 185 -19.89 -0.25 5.19
CA PRO A 185 -18.47 -0.06 4.98
C PRO A 185 -17.64 -1.36 5.08
N ASP A 186 -18.25 -2.45 5.53
CA ASP A 186 -17.57 -3.69 5.89
C ASP A 186 -16.76 -4.26 4.72
N GLY A 187 -15.46 -4.49 4.93
CA GLY A 187 -14.57 -5.04 3.90
C GLY A 187 -14.26 -4.09 2.74
N LEU A 188 -14.73 -2.84 2.76
CA LEU A 188 -14.38 -1.84 1.76
C LEU A 188 -13.13 -1.08 2.15
N GLY A 189 -12.23 -0.90 1.19
CA GLY A 189 -11.07 -0.04 1.34
C GLY A 189 -10.64 0.56 0.02
N TYR A 190 -9.89 1.65 0.08
CA TYR A 190 -9.33 2.30 -1.09
C TYR A 190 -7.97 2.93 -0.80
N THR A 191 -7.22 3.17 -1.87
CA THR A 191 -6.02 4.02 -1.88
C THR A 191 -6.14 4.99 -3.04
N TYR A 192 -6.02 6.28 -2.74
CA TYR A 192 -5.99 7.33 -3.75
C TYR A 192 -4.57 7.90 -3.89
N TYR A 193 -3.99 7.70 -5.07
CA TYR A 193 -2.68 8.18 -5.49
C TYR A 193 -2.83 9.56 -6.11
N LYS A 194 -2.27 10.57 -5.45
CA LYS A 194 -2.51 11.97 -5.83
C LYS A 194 -1.82 12.32 -7.14
N ASP A 195 -0.58 11.85 -7.28
CA ASP A 195 0.28 12.23 -8.41
C ASP A 195 -0.23 11.64 -9.73
N SER A 196 -0.81 10.44 -9.70
CA SER A 196 -1.45 9.82 -10.87
C SER A 196 -2.96 10.08 -10.95
N SER A 197 -3.56 10.70 -9.93
CA SER A 197 -5.01 10.88 -9.80
C SER A 197 -5.78 9.55 -9.96
N THR A 198 -5.25 8.48 -9.35
CA THR A 198 -5.79 7.12 -9.46
C THR A 198 -6.48 6.74 -8.16
N PHE A 199 -7.75 6.36 -8.23
CA PHE A 199 -8.45 5.71 -7.13
C PHE A 199 -8.33 4.19 -7.29
N SER A 200 -7.73 3.52 -6.32
CA SER A 200 -7.54 2.07 -6.33
C SER A 200 -8.35 1.40 -5.22
N THR A 201 -8.97 0.26 -5.53
CA THR A 201 -9.69 -0.58 -4.56
C THR A 201 -9.38 -2.05 -4.82
N LEU A 202 -9.27 -2.82 -3.75
CA LEU A 202 -9.08 -4.27 -3.81
C LEU A 202 -10.44 -4.97 -3.73
N VAL A 203 -10.58 -6.05 -4.47
CA VAL A 203 -11.79 -6.86 -4.53
C VAL A 203 -11.42 -8.34 -4.53
N ALA A 204 -12.07 -9.11 -3.67
CA ALA A 204 -11.88 -10.56 -3.61
C ALA A 204 -12.32 -11.24 -4.91
N ILE A 205 -11.64 -12.32 -5.31
CA ILE A 205 -12.00 -13.09 -6.51
C ILE A 205 -13.48 -13.52 -6.51
N ALA A 206 -14.01 -13.88 -5.34
CA ALA A 206 -15.38 -14.38 -5.20
C ALA A 206 -16.45 -13.32 -5.54
N SER A 207 -16.19 -12.04 -5.31
CA SER A 207 -17.14 -10.93 -5.53
C SER A 207 -16.82 -10.07 -6.76
N VAL A 208 -15.72 -10.35 -7.48
CA VAL A 208 -15.20 -9.49 -8.57
C VAL A 208 -16.24 -9.01 -9.58
N SER A 209 -17.18 -9.86 -9.97
CA SER A 209 -18.20 -9.51 -10.95
C SER A 209 -19.29 -8.60 -10.39
N GLU A 210 -19.65 -8.80 -9.12
CA GLU A 210 -20.65 -8.00 -8.41
C GLU A 210 -20.09 -6.60 -8.13
N ASP A 211 -18.90 -6.52 -7.54
CA ASP A 211 -18.26 -5.26 -7.17
C ASP A 211 -17.93 -4.43 -8.41
N ALA A 212 -17.45 -5.08 -9.50
CA ALA A 212 -17.25 -4.40 -10.78
C ALA A 212 -18.54 -3.81 -11.36
N ALA A 213 -19.70 -4.46 -11.12
CA ALA A 213 -20.99 -3.92 -11.54
C ALA A 213 -21.39 -2.69 -10.70
N VAL A 214 -21.11 -2.72 -9.39
CA VAL A 214 -21.29 -1.57 -8.50
C VAL A 214 -20.44 -0.39 -8.95
N PHE A 215 -19.14 -0.59 -9.22
CA PHE A 215 -18.25 0.48 -9.69
C PHE A 215 -18.76 1.09 -10.99
N LYS A 216 -19.14 0.25 -11.97
CA LYS A 216 -19.74 0.72 -13.24
C LYS A 216 -21.05 1.49 -13.02
N GLY A 217 -21.85 1.11 -12.02
CA GLY A 217 -23.07 1.82 -11.64
C GLY A 217 -22.77 3.23 -11.12
N ILE A 218 -21.82 3.34 -10.19
CA ILE A 218 -21.40 4.62 -9.61
C ILE A 218 -20.78 5.54 -10.68
N THR A 219 -19.87 5.02 -11.50
CA THR A 219 -19.22 5.83 -12.55
C THR A 219 -20.22 6.32 -13.61
N ARG A 220 -21.18 5.48 -14.00
CA ARG A 220 -22.27 5.88 -14.91
C ARG A 220 -23.20 6.92 -14.30
N MET A 221 -23.47 6.83 -13.00
CA MET A 221 -24.24 7.84 -12.28
C MET A 221 -23.53 9.19 -12.31
N LEU A 222 -22.22 9.22 -12.02
CA LEU A 222 -21.42 10.44 -12.08
C LEU A 222 -21.41 11.05 -13.48
N GLU A 223 -21.20 10.25 -14.52
CA GLU A 223 -21.26 10.70 -15.91
C GLU A 223 -22.63 11.30 -16.27
N THR A 224 -23.72 10.68 -15.80
CA THR A 224 -25.07 11.17 -16.05
C THR A 224 -25.33 12.51 -15.35
N LEU A 225 -24.94 12.62 -14.08
CA LEU A 225 -25.12 13.83 -13.28
C LEU A 225 -24.28 15.00 -13.79
N SER A 226 -23.11 14.72 -14.35
CA SER A 226 -22.23 15.73 -14.94
C SER A 226 -22.55 16.03 -16.42
N HIS A 227 -23.61 15.46 -16.99
CA HIS A 227 -23.93 15.56 -18.42
C HIS A 227 -22.77 15.14 -19.35
N GLY A 228 -21.96 14.16 -18.94
CA GLY A 228 -20.82 13.65 -19.71
C GLY A 228 -19.47 14.32 -19.42
N ASP A 229 -19.43 15.41 -18.64
CA ASP A 229 -18.17 16.13 -18.36
C ASP A 229 -17.17 15.28 -17.54
N VAL A 230 -17.68 14.52 -16.56
CA VAL A 230 -16.92 13.57 -15.76
C VAL A 230 -17.11 12.18 -16.35
N ARG A 231 -16.02 11.50 -16.68
CA ARG A 231 -16.03 10.08 -17.09
C ARG A 231 -14.89 9.38 -16.40
N ILE A 232 -15.16 8.20 -15.86
CA ILE A 232 -14.17 7.42 -15.11
C ILE A 232 -13.91 6.12 -15.87
N GLY A 233 -12.67 5.94 -16.29
CA GLY A 233 -12.17 4.68 -16.82
C GLY A 233 -11.92 3.69 -15.68
N ILE A 234 -12.20 2.41 -15.91
CA ILE A 234 -11.95 1.34 -14.94
C ILE A 234 -11.02 0.34 -15.60
N SER A 235 -9.85 0.11 -14.99
CA SER A 235 -8.96 -0.99 -15.34
C SER A 235 -8.85 -1.95 -14.15
N GLN A 236 -8.54 -3.21 -14.42
CA GLN A 236 -8.37 -4.23 -13.39
C GLN A 236 -7.16 -5.09 -13.70
N HIS A 237 -6.47 -5.54 -12.66
CA HIS A 237 -5.39 -6.51 -12.74
C HIS A 237 -5.40 -7.41 -11.51
N LYS A 238 -4.95 -8.65 -11.69
CA LYS A 238 -4.78 -9.59 -10.58
C LYS A 238 -3.57 -9.20 -9.75
N VAL A 239 -3.70 -9.36 -8.44
CA VAL A 239 -2.66 -9.10 -7.45
C VAL A 239 -2.77 -10.12 -6.33
N ASP A 240 -1.65 -10.38 -5.69
CA ASP A 240 -1.62 -11.09 -4.41
C ASP A 240 -1.56 -10.04 -3.30
N ILE A 241 -2.36 -10.25 -2.25
CA ILE A 241 -2.36 -9.34 -1.10
C ILE A 241 -2.06 -10.08 0.20
N ALA A 242 -1.31 -9.44 1.08
CA ALA A 242 -1.19 -9.91 2.47
C ALA A 242 -1.52 -8.77 3.42
N PHE A 243 -2.12 -9.12 4.56
CA PHE A 243 -2.56 -8.16 5.55
C PHE A 243 -2.30 -8.73 6.95
N PRO A 244 -1.02 -8.87 7.36
CA PRO A 244 -0.72 -9.31 8.71
C PRO A 244 -1.38 -8.37 9.70
N HIS A 245 -1.98 -8.94 10.74
CA HIS A 245 -2.82 -8.21 11.68
C HIS A 245 -2.49 -8.54 13.14
N ASN A 246 -2.68 -7.58 14.02
CA ASN A 246 -2.62 -7.78 15.47
C ASN A 246 -3.71 -6.98 16.18
N ASP A 247 -4.62 -7.69 16.85
CA ASP A 247 -5.53 -7.08 17.81
C ASP A 247 -4.75 -6.56 19.03
N TRP A 248 -4.53 -5.24 19.09
CA TRP A 248 -3.79 -4.61 20.18
C TRP A 248 -4.53 -4.59 21.52
N ALA A 249 -5.85 -4.78 21.54
CA ALA A 249 -6.59 -4.90 22.78
C ALA A 249 -6.38 -6.29 23.41
N ALA A 250 -6.42 -7.34 22.59
CA ALA A 250 -6.18 -8.71 23.03
C ALA A 250 -4.70 -9.04 23.23
N GLN A 251 -3.83 -8.49 22.36
CA GLN A 251 -2.40 -8.76 22.30
C GLN A 251 -1.58 -7.46 22.34
N PRO A 252 -1.53 -6.75 23.49
CA PRO A 252 -0.86 -5.45 23.60
C PRO A 252 0.65 -5.50 23.39
N GLN A 253 1.26 -6.68 23.45
CA GLN A 253 2.67 -6.89 23.18
C GLN A 253 2.99 -7.17 21.70
N GLY A 254 1.97 -7.15 20.82
CA GLY A 254 2.13 -7.41 19.38
C GLY A 254 2.40 -8.88 19.05
N GLY A 255 1.77 -9.80 19.79
CA GLY A 255 2.06 -11.25 19.71
C GLY A 255 1.89 -11.82 18.31
N ALA A 256 0.79 -11.49 17.63
CA ALA A 256 0.48 -11.99 16.29
C ALA A 256 1.53 -11.53 15.26
N PHE A 257 2.00 -10.28 15.34
CA PHE A 257 3.11 -9.83 14.50
C PHE A 257 4.42 -10.54 14.82
N LYS A 258 4.72 -10.78 16.11
CA LYS A 258 5.92 -11.52 16.51
C LYS A 258 5.91 -12.97 15.99
N GLU A 259 4.75 -13.61 15.94
CA GLU A 259 4.58 -14.95 15.37
C GLU A 259 4.91 -14.97 13.87
N VAL A 260 4.45 -13.98 13.10
CA VAL A 260 4.75 -13.85 11.67
C VAL A 260 6.22 -13.51 11.43
N VAL A 261 6.78 -12.59 12.21
CA VAL A 261 8.19 -12.18 12.11
C VAL A 261 9.14 -13.33 12.48
N ALA A 262 8.78 -14.14 13.47
CA ALA A 262 9.59 -15.22 14.01
C ALA A 262 11.05 -14.77 14.27
N ASP A 263 12.04 -15.52 13.77
CA ASP A 263 13.46 -15.23 13.95
C ASP A 263 14.05 -14.32 12.84
N SER A 264 13.22 -13.84 11.90
CA SER A 264 13.67 -13.02 10.76
C SER A 264 14.18 -11.65 11.22
N PHE A 265 13.71 -11.15 12.36
CA PHE A 265 14.16 -9.91 12.98
C PHE A 265 14.47 -10.11 14.46
N SER A 266 15.60 -9.58 14.93
CA SER A 266 15.88 -9.59 16.37
C SER A 266 14.91 -8.69 17.14
N GLU A 267 14.47 -9.11 18.32
CA GLU A 267 13.60 -8.31 19.18
C GLU A 267 14.17 -6.92 19.47
N ASN A 268 15.50 -6.83 19.65
CA ASN A 268 16.19 -5.56 19.88
C ASN A 268 16.10 -4.62 18.66
N ASN A 269 16.21 -5.15 17.44
CA ASN A 269 16.07 -4.34 16.22
C ASN A 269 14.65 -3.75 16.13
N LEU A 270 13.61 -4.55 16.40
CA LEU A 270 12.22 -4.10 16.42
C LEU A 270 11.97 -3.06 17.53
N ALA A 271 12.49 -3.30 18.74
CA ALA A 271 12.33 -2.39 19.87
C ALA A 271 13.01 -1.03 19.63
N VAL A 272 14.20 -1.01 19.03
CA VAL A 272 14.91 0.23 18.68
C VAL A 272 14.11 1.05 17.67
N HIS A 273 13.52 0.44 16.64
CA HIS A 273 12.73 1.17 15.65
C HIS A 273 11.38 1.62 16.20
N ARG A 274 10.73 0.82 17.06
CA ARG A 274 9.54 1.28 17.80
C ARG A 274 9.87 2.50 18.67
N LYS A 275 11.02 2.50 19.35
CA LYS A 275 11.46 3.66 20.13
C LYS A 275 11.67 4.90 19.26
N LYS A 276 12.39 4.78 18.13
CA LYS A 276 12.57 5.89 17.17
C LYS A 276 11.23 6.45 16.69
N PHE A 277 10.29 5.56 16.37
CA PHE A 277 8.93 5.95 16.01
C PHE A 277 8.24 6.76 17.11
N LEU A 278 8.22 6.24 18.34
CA LEU A 278 7.61 6.94 19.49
C LEU A 278 8.29 8.29 19.78
N ASP A 279 9.61 8.38 19.62
CA ASP A 279 10.36 9.62 19.78
C ASP A 279 9.94 10.67 18.72
N VAL A 280 9.73 10.25 17.46
CA VAL A 280 9.24 11.14 16.39
C VAL A 280 7.79 11.57 16.61
N LEU A 281 6.93 10.68 17.10
CA LEU A 281 5.57 11.03 17.52
C LEU A 281 5.62 12.13 18.59
N ASP A 282 6.42 11.94 19.64
CA ASP A 282 6.54 12.89 20.75
C ASP A 282 7.04 14.26 20.27
N GLN A 283 7.95 14.31 19.29
CA GLN A 283 8.44 15.56 18.70
C GLN A 283 7.33 16.33 17.97
N HIS A 284 6.48 15.62 17.22
CA HIS A 284 5.35 16.24 16.50
C HIS A 284 4.26 16.71 17.46
N ILE A 285 3.88 15.88 18.43
CA ILE A 285 2.83 16.20 19.42
C ILE A 285 3.23 17.44 20.24
N LYS A 286 4.51 17.56 20.62
CA LYS A 286 5.01 18.67 21.43
C LYS A 286 5.33 19.94 20.61
N GLY A 287 5.11 19.94 19.29
CA GLY A 287 5.36 21.09 18.42
C GLY A 287 6.85 21.42 18.22
N ASN A 288 7.75 20.45 18.39
CA ASN A 288 9.20 20.64 18.30
C ASN A 288 9.78 20.40 16.89
N PHE A 289 8.93 20.27 15.86
CA PHE A 289 9.38 20.22 14.47
C PHE A 289 9.53 21.65 13.92
N GLN A 290 10.77 22.14 13.90
CA GLN A 290 11.19 23.34 13.18
C GLN A 290 11.96 22.95 11.91
#